data_AF-A0A354XLQ5-F1
#
_entry.id   AF-A0A354XLQ5-F1
#
_cell.length_a   1.000
_cell.length_b   1.000
_cell.length_c   1.000
_cell.angle_alpha   90.00
_cell.angle_beta   90.00
_cell.angle_gamma   90.00
#
_symmetry.space_group_name_H-M   'P 1'
#
loop_
_entity.id
_entity.type
_entity.pdbx_description
1 polymer ?
#
loop_
_entity_poly.entity_id
_entity_poly.type
_entity_poly.pdbx_seq_one_letter_code
_entity_poly.pdbx_strand_id
1 'polypeptide(L)' 'MPGRSLMIHAGGDTYADEPHLGGGGARMACGVVSS' A
#
# COMPACT_ATOMS: atom_id res chain seq x y z
N MET A 1 -7.03 14.04 -7.21
CA MET A 1 -5.82 13.34 -6.72
C MET A 1 -4.89 12.98 -7.88
N PRO A 2 -4.47 13.96 -8.71
CA PRO A 2 -3.67 13.64 -9.90
C PRO A 2 -2.32 13.07 -9.47
N GLY A 3 -1.82 12.07 -10.19
CA GLY A 3 -0.50 11.48 -9.95
C GLY A 3 -0.38 10.61 -8.70
N ARG A 4 -1.50 10.20 -8.07
CA ARG A 4 -1.49 9.24 -6.95
C ARG A 4 -2.02 7.88 -7.40
N SER A 5 -1.60 6.82 -6.73
CA SER A 5 -2.10 5.45 -6.92
C SER A 5 -2.64 4.84 -5.64
N LEU A 6 -3.60 3.94 -5.77
CA LEU A 6 -3.98 2.99 -4.74
C LEU A 6 -3.09 1.75 -4.84
N MET A 7 -2.57 1.28 -3.71
CA MET A 7 -1.68 0.13 -3.59
C MET A 7 -2.31 -0.90 -2.65
N ILE A 8 -2.34 -2.16 -3.06
CA ILE A 8 -2.70 -3.29 -2.21
C ILE A 8 -1.44 -4.11 -1.98
N HIS A 9 -1.14 -4.36 -0.71
CA HIS A 9 -0.01 -5.16 -0.26
C HIS A 9 -0.42 -6.63 -0.06
N ALA A 10 0.56 -7.54 0.04
CA ALA A 10 0.34 -8.97 0.22
C ALA A 10 -0.13 -9.34 1.63
N GLY A 11 0.33 -8.58 2.63
CA GLY A 11 -0.08 -8.67 4.03
C GLY A 11 -1.08 -7.57 4.42
N GLY A 12 -1.47 -7.60 5.70
CA GLY A 12 -2.22 -6.52 6.34
C GLY A 12 -1.31 -5.35 6.74
N ASP A 13 -1.85 -4.43 7.55
CA ASP A 13 -1.12 -3.29 8.10
C ASP A 13 -1.47 -3.13 9.58
N THR A 14 -0.48 -3.10 10.47
CA THR A 14 -0.66 -2.88 11.91
C THR A 14 -0.76 -1.40 12.28
N TYR A 15 -0.59 -0.49 11.33
CA TYR A 15 -0.46 0.96 11.52
C TYR A 15 0.72 1.36 12.42
N ALA A 16 1.74 0.51 12.51
CA ALA A 16 2.99 0.76 13.21
C ALA A 16 4.17 0.46 12.29
N ASP A 17 5.32 1.08 12.54
CA ASP A 17 6.52 0.85 11.73
C ASP A 17 7.08 -0.56 11.91
N GLU A 18 6.80 -1.21 13.04
CA GLU A 18 7.14 -2.60 13.34
C GLU A 18 5.88 -3.50 13.35
N PRO A 19 5.90 -4.62 12.61
CA PRO A 19 6.93 -5.07 11.66
C PRO A 19 7.06 -4.11 10.47
N HIS A 20 8.24 -4.08 9.82
CA HIS A 20 8.62 -3.07 8.80
C HIS A 20 7.45 -2.58 7.93
N LEU A 21 7.09 -1.30 8.10
CA LEU A 21 6.01 -0.63 7.37
C LEU A 21 4.65 -1.32 7.52
N GLY A 22 4.27 -1.67 8.76
CA GLY A 22 2.99 -2.30 9.08
C GLY A 22 2.90 -3.78 8.72
N GLY A 23 3.92 -4.36 8.09
CA GLY A 23 3.93 -5.77 7.69
C GLY A 23 3.23 -6.07 6.35
N GLY A 24 2.95 -5.05 5.54
CA GLY A 24 2.27 -5.24 4.25
C GLY A 24 3.09 -6.05 3.24
N GLY A 25 4.42 -5.93 3.25
CA GLY A 25 5.29 -6.68 2.34
C GLY A 25 5.09 -6.32 0.86
N ALA A 26 5.15 -7.33 -0.02
CA ALA A 26 5.11 -7.15 -1.47
C ALA A 26 3.83 -6.43 -1.96
N ARG A 27 3.93 -5.74 -3.09
CA ARG A 27 2.81 -5.01 -3.73
C ARG A 27 2.04 -5.98 -4.65
N MET A 28 0.80 -6.31 -4.31
CA MET A 28 -0.03 -7.24 -5.08
C MET A 28 -0.78 -6.57 -6.23
N ALA A 29 -1.29 -5.35 -6.03
CA ALA A 29 -2.07 -4.66 -7.07
C ALA A 29 -1.89 -3.14 -6.96
N CYS A 30 -1.83 -2.46 -8.12
CA CYS A 30 -1.68 -1.01 -8.24
C CYS A 30 -2.73 -0.44 -9.19
N GLY A 31 -3.29 0.72 -8.85
CA GLY A 31 -4.17 1.48 -9.75
C GLY A 31 -3.93 2.98 -9.62
N VAL A 32 -3.73 3.68 -10.73
CA VAL A 32 -3.65 5.14 -10.75
C VAL A 32 -5.04 5.72 -10.55
N VAL A 33 -5.16 6.73 -9.68
CA VAL A 33 -6.41 7.47 -9.50
C VAL A 33 -6.54 8.48 -10.65
N SER A 34 -7.53 8.29 -11.53
CA SER A 34 -7.85 9.27 -12.58
C SER A 34 -8.45 10.55 -11.97
N SER A 35 -8.08 11.70 -12.55
CA SER A 35 -8.60 13.01 -12.17
C SER A 35 -10.06 13.21 -12.60
#